data_AF-A0A380ZE97-F1
#
_entry.id   AF-A0A380ZE97-F1
#
_cell.length_a   1.000
_cell.length_b   1.000
_cell.length_c   1.000
_cell.angle_alpha   90.00
_cell.angle_beta   90.00
_cell.angle_gamma   90.00
#
_symmetry.space_group_name_H-M   'P 1'
#
loop_
_entity.id
_entity.type
_entity.pdbx_description
1 polymer ?
#
loop_
_entity_poly.entity_id
_entity_poly.type
_entity_poly.pdbx_seq_one_letter_code
_entity_poly.pdbx_strand_id
1 'polypeptide(L)'
;MLIQSLLFFILGVASTSWLLVLFSPLIWRRALHLAQKFVSAQIPLSHIEIQANYDFLCAQHAVELVRNEQKYKSLQKKYAQQKMQLGQATEQLYRLLLPTQSASSSHEKETIEKKQNTLTKNTFIMEIKTMRKKIAHYQQRLKEIQSNELDSAANQQLIDKLREETKELAATLAAQIALQEGETSPINTLIQNSKDDNDLASCIRQKIANSKKTTPSR
;
A
#
# COMPACT_ATOMS: atom_id res chain seq x y z
N MET A 1 -17.35 21.63 -61.62
CA MET A 1 -17.77 20.39 -60.92
C MET A 1 -17.10 20.23 -59.55
N LEU A 2 -15.77 20.34 -59.42
CA LEU A 2 -15.08 20.19 -58.13
C LEU A 2 -15.38 21.31 -57.12
N ILE A 3 -15.39 22.58 -57.54
CA ILE A 3 -15.68 23.72 -56.64
C ILE A 3 -17.08 23.61 -56.02
N GLN A 4 -18.08 23.23 -56.81
CA GLN A 4 -19.46 23.06 -56.33
C GLN A 4 -19.54 21.95 -55.26
N SER A 5 -18.86 20.82 -55.48
CA SER A 5 -18.80 19.72 -54.52
C SER A 5 -18.09 20.13 -53.23
N LEU A 6 -17.03 20.94 -53.33
CA LEU A 6 -16.30 21.48 -52.18
C LEU A 6 -17.17 22.45 -51.35
N LEU A 7 -17.97 23.30 -52.00
CA LEU A 7 -18.88 24.21 -51.29
C LEU A 7 -19.95 23.45 -50.49
N PHE A 8 -20.58 22.43 -51.08
CA PHE A 8 -21.56 21.61 -50.37
C PHE A 8 -20.94 20.83 -49.22
N PHE A 9 -19.69 20.37 -49.37
CA PHE A 9 -18.95 19.69 -48.31
C PHE A 9 -18.71 20.60 -47.09
N ILE A 10 -18.19 21.82 -47.32
CA ILE A 10 -17.94 22.79 -46.25
C ILE A 10 -19.25 23.18 -45.55
N LEU A 11 -20.33 23.39 -46.33
CA LEU A 11 -21.63 23.73 -45.79
C LEU A 11 -22.21 22.61 -44.91
N GLY A 12 -22.03 21.35 -45.31
CA GLY A 12 -22.44 20.18 -44.53
C GLY A 12 -21.68 20.04 -43.21
N VAL A 13 -20.35 20.23 -43.23
CA VAL A 13 -19.52 20.20 -42.03
C VAL A 13 -19.89 21.33 -41.07
N ALA A 14 -20.06 22.56 -41.59
CA ALA A 14 -20.47 23.71 -40.80
C ALA A 14 -21.85 23.50 -40.15
N SER A 15 -22.82 22.97 -40.91
CA SER A 15 -24.17 22.70 -40.40
C SER A 15 -24.18 21.61 -39.32
N THR A 16 -23.45 20.52 -39.54
CA THR A 16 -23.38 19.41 -38.57
C THR A 16 -22.66 19.82 -37.29
N SER A 17 -21.56 20.58 -37.41
CA SER A 17 -20.84 21.13 -36.25
C SER A 17 -21.74 22.04 -35.40
N TRP A 18 -22.49 22.94 -36.06
CA TRP A 18 -23.46 23.79 -35.39
C TRP A 18 -24.52 22.99 -34.63
N LEU A 19 -25.11 21.97 -35.28
CA LEU A 19 -26.09 21.08 -34.65
C LEU A 19 -25.48 20.34 -33.45
N LEU A 20 -24.26 19.81 -33.59
CA LEU A 20 -23.58 19.09 -32.52
C LEU A 20 -23.38 19.96 -31.27
N VAL A 21 -22.96 21.23 -31.44
CA VAL A 21 -22.80 22.18 -30.33
C VAL A 21 -24.13 22.48 -29.65
N LEU A 22 -25.22 22.61 -30.42
CA LEU A 22 -26.57 22.81 -29.88
C LEU A 22 -27.10 21.59 -29.11
N PHE A 23 -26.85 20.37 -29.61
CA PHE A 23 -27.35 19.14 -29.01
C PHE A 23 -26.49 18.62 -27.85
N SER A 24 -25.20 18.94 -27.81
CA SER A 24 -24.26 18.57 -26.74
C SER A 24 -24.81 18.81 -25.32
N PRO A 25 -25.29 20.02 -24.95
CA PRO A 25 -25.83 20.26 -23.62
C PRO A 25 -27.13 19.50 -23.33
N LEU A 26 -27.94 19.20 -24.35
CA LEU A 26 -29.19 18.45 -24.19
C LEU A 26 -28.94 16.98 -23.86
N ILE A 27 -28.00 16.37 -24.59
CA ILE A 27 -27.64 14.97 -24.43
C ILE A 27 -26.90 14.79 -23.09
N TRP A 28 -26.01 15.72 -22.74
CA TRP A 28 -25.28 15.71 -21.46
C TRP A 28 -26.23 15.79 -20.27
N ARG A 29 -27.23 16.69 -20.32
CA ARG A 29 -28.24 16.81 -19.25
C ARG A 29 -29.07 15.53 -19.07
N ARG A 30 -29.47 14.88 -20.17
CA ARG A 30 -30.21 13.61 -20.09
C ARG A 30 -29.35 12.46 -19.58
N ALA A 31 -28.10 12.36 -20.04
CA ALA A 31 -27.17 11.33 -19.59
C ALA A 31 -26.87 11.47 -18.09
N LEU A 32 -26.61 12.69 -17.60
CA LEU A 32 -26.40 12.97 -16.18
C LEU A 32 -27.62 12.59 -15.32
N HIS A 33 -28.83 12.91 -15.78
CA HIS A 33 -30.03 12.60 -15.03
C HIS A 33 -30.29 11.08 -14.91
N LEU A 34 -29.99 10.32 -15.97
CA LEU A 34 -30.04 8.86 -15.93
C LEU A 34 -28.94 8.27 -15.06
N ALA A 35 -27.72 8.80 -15.14
CA ALA A 35 -26.61 8.40 -14.29
C ALA A 35 -26.93 8.67 -12.81
N GLN A 36 -27.50 9.84 -12.49
CA GLN A 36 -27.97 10.16 -11.15
C GLN A 36 -29.01 9.15 -10.66
N LYS A 37 -30.03 8.82 -11.46
CA LYS A 37 -31.02 7.81 -11.08
C LYS A 37 -30.41 6.41 -10.89
N PHE A 38 -29.45 6.02 -11.73
CA PHE A 38 -28.78 4.74 -11.66
C PHE A 38 -27.83 4.65 -10.45
N VAL A 39 -27.13 5.73 -10.13
CA VAL A 39 -26.26 5.83 -8.95
C VAL A 39 -27.10 5.88 -7.67
N SER A 40 -28.19 6.64 -7.64
CA SER A 40 -29.12 6.67 -6.50
C SER A 40 -29.85 5.34 -6.28
N ALA A 41 -30.02 4.51 -7.30
CA ALA A 41 -30.60 3.18 -7.16
C ALA A 41 -29.59 2.12 -6.68
N GLN A 42 -28.30 2.31 -6.96
CA GLN A 42 -27.23 1.37 -6.57
C GLN A 42 -26.56 1.73 -5.24
N ILE A 43 -26.64 2.98 -4.81
CA ILE A 43 -26.11 3.44 -3.53
C ILE A 43 -27.30 3.79 -2.63
N PRO A 44 -27.83 2.84 -1.83
CA PRO A 44 -28.96 3.08 -0.95
C PRO A 44 -28.53 3.80 0.33
N LEU A 45 -27.65 4.81 0.25
CA LEU A 45 -27.20 5.55 1.42
C LEU A 45 -28.00 6.85 1.52
N SER A 46 -28.90 6.89 2.51
CA SER A 46 -29.56 8.13 2.93
C SER A 46 -28.51 9.18 3.33
N HIS A 47 -28.81 10.49 3.22
CA HIS A 47 -27.88 11.56 3.61
C HIS A 47 -27.32 11.39 5.03
N ILE A 48 -28.12 10.84 5.95
CA ILE A 48 -27.70 10.54 7.32
C ILE A 48 -26.64 9.43 7.37
N GLU A 49 -26.74 8.43 6.50
CA GLU A 49 -25.81 7.31 6.46
C GLU A 49 -24.47 7.71 5.85
N ILE A 50 -24.48 8.61 4.85
CA ILE A 50 -23.26 9.22 4.31
C ILE A 50 -22.54 10.02 5.41
N GLN A 51 -23.30 10.80 6.19
CA GLN A 51 -22.72 11.57 7.28
C GLN A 51 -22.22 10.68 8.41
N ALA A 52 -22.95 9.62 8.78
CA ALA A 52 -22.50 8.65 9.77
C ALA A 52 -21.22 7.92 9.33
N ASN A 53 -21.10 7.57 8.06
CA ASN A 53 -19.88 6.95 7.53
C ASN A 53 -18.69 7.92 7.53
N TYR A 54 -18.94 9.19 7.21
CA TYR A 54 -17.93 10.24 7.32
C TYR A 54 -17.46 10.42 8.77
N ASP A 55 -18.40 10.54 9.71
CA ASP A 55 -18.12 10.68 11.13
C ASP A 55 -17.36 9.46 11.67
N PHE A 56 -17.73 8.25 11.22
CA PHE A 56 -17.02 7.01 11.52
C PHE A 56 -15.56 7.04 11.01
N LEU A 57 -15.34 7.49 9.78
CA LEU A 57 -14.00 7.60 9.19
C LEU A 57 -13.14 8.63 9.94
N CYS A 58 -13.72 9.77 10.31
CA CYS A 58 -13.06 10.78 11.14
C CYS A 58 -12.70 10.21 12.52
N ALA A 59 -13.60 9.46 13.16
CA ALA A 59 -13.34 8.83 14.44
C ALA A 59 -12.22 7.77 14.34
N GLN A 60 -12.24 6.92 13.31
CA GLN A 60 -11.19 5.93 13.08
C GLN A 60 -9.82 6.59 12.94
N HIS A 61 -9.73 7.65 12.13
CA HIS A 61 -8.47 8.37 11.93
C HIS A 61 -7.96 9.01 13.23
N ALA A 62 -8.85 9.62 14.02
CA ALA A 62 -8.49 10.19 15.31
C ALA A 62 -7.93 9.13 16.28
N VAL A 63 -8.54 7.95 16.34
CA VAL A 63 -8.07 6.83 17.18
C VAL A 63 -6.71 6.32 16.71
N GLU A 64 -6.51 6.17 15.40
CA GLU A 64 -5.24 5.74 14.83
C GLU A 64 -4.12 6.73 15.13
N LEU A 65 -4.39 8.04 15.04
CA LEU A 65 -3.44 9.09 15.38
C LEU A 65 -3.00 8.98 16.85
N VAL A 66 -3.94 8.93 17.79
CA VAL A 66 -3.65 8.81 19.22
C VAL A 66 -2.89 7.52 19.53
N ARG A 67 -3.27 6.40 18.90
CA ARG A 67 -2.57 5.12 19.06
C ARG A 67 -1.12 5.19 18.58
N ASN A 68 -0.88 5.85 17.46
CA ASN A 68 0.47 6.03 16.92
C ASN A 68 1.31 6.97 17.80
N GLU A 69 0.74 8.06 18.30
CA GLU A 69 1.40 8.93 19.27
C GLU A 69 1.78 8.20 20.56
N GLN A 70 0.88 7.36 21.08
CA GLN A 70 1.16 6.56 22.27
C GLN A 70 2.30 5.57 22.04
N LYS A 71 2.32 4.89 20.87
CA LYS A 71 3.44 4.04 20.48
C LYS A 71 4.74 4.85 20.45
N TYR A 72 4.76 6.01 19.81
CA TYR A 72 5.94 6.88 19.75
C TYR A 72 6.43 7.28 21.15
N LYS A 73 5.53 7.76 22.02
CA LYS A 73 5.86 8.10 23.42
C LYS A 73 6.42 6.90 24.18
N SER A 74 5.88 5.70 23.98
CA SER A 74 6.38 4.48 24.64
C SER A 74 7.79 4.12 24.17
N LEU A 75 8.09 4.25 22.87
CA LEU A 75 9.42 4.05 22.31
C LEU A 75 10.39 5.10 22.84
N GLN A 76 9.97 6.35 22.90
CA GLN A 76 10.79 7.45 23.43
C GLN A 76 11.15 7.23 24.91
N LYS A 77 10.20 6.77 25.74
CA LYS A 77 10.46 6.40 27.14
C LYS A 77 11.48 5.25 27.24
N LYS A 78 11.32 4.19 26.44
CA LYS A 78 12.27 3.07 26.40
C LYS A 78 13.67 3.54 25.99
N TYR A 79 13.77 4.40 24.98
CA TYR A 79 15.03 4.97 24.53
C TYR A 79 15.69 5.85 25.60
N ALA A 80 14.91 6.71 26.27
CA ALA A 80 15.42 7.53 27.38
C ALA A 80 15.94 6.65 28.53
N GLN A 81 15.23 5.58 28.88
CA GLN A 81 15.67 4.62 29.90
C GLN A 81 16.97 3.92 29.48
N GLN A 82 17.09 3.47 28.24
CA GLN A 82 18.32 2.87 27.72
C GLN A 82 19.49 3.87 27.77
N LYS A 83 19.24 5.13 27.42
CA LYS A 83 20.26 6.19 27.49
C LYS A 83 20.70 6.45 28.93
N MET A 84 19.78 6.45 29.90
CA MET A 84 20.11 6.58 31.32
C MET A 84 20.95 5.40 31.81
N GLN A 85 20.59 4.16 31.44
CA GLN A 85 21.34 2.96 31.80
C GLN A 85 22.76 2.99 31.21
N LEU A 86 22.92 3.41 29.96
CA LEU A 86 24.24 3.61 29.35
C LEU A 86 25.02 4.71 30.08
N GLY A 87 24.37 5.83 30.42
CA GLY A 87 24.98 6.90 31.22
C GLY A 87 25.49 6.40 32.57
N GLN A 88 24.66 5.66 33.32
CA GLN A 88 25.05 5.06 34.60
C GLN A 88 26.20 4.06 34.45
N ALA A 89 26.15 3.18 33.44
CA ALA A 89 27.23 2.25 33.16
C ALA A 89 28.53 2.99 32.81
N THR A 90 28.47 4.08 32.03
CA THR A 90 29.63 4.92 31.75
C THR A 90 30.16 5.61 33.01
N GLU A 91 29.29 6.14 33.88
CA GLU A 91 29.69 6.75 35.16
C GLU A 91 30.34 5.73 36.11
N GLN A 92 29.85 4.49 36.15
CA GLN A 92 30.46 3.41 36.90
C GLN A 92 31.86 3.07 36.37
N LEU A 93 32.03 3.02 35.04
CA LEU A 93 33.34 2.85 34.42
C LEU A 93 34.29 4.00 34.78
N TYR A 94 33.81 5.25 34.75
CA TYR A 94 34.60 6.41 35.18
C TYR A 94 34.97 6.34 36.66
N ARG A 95 34.03 6.01 37.56
CA ARG A 95 34.31 5.87 39.00
C ARG A 95 35.31 4.76 39.32
N LEU A 96 35.25 3.62 38.64
CA LEU A 96 36.22 2.53 38.78
C LEU A 96 37.61 2.92 38.26
N LEU A 97 37.68 3.86 37.31
CA LEU A 97 38.94 4.41 36.80
C LEU A 97 39.54 5.50 37.72
N LEU A 98 38.72 6.13 38.59
CA LEU A 98 39.12 7.26 39.44
C LEU A 98 40.06 6.98 40.65
N PRO A 99 40.35 5.75 41.14
CA PRO A 99 41.24 5.59 42.31
C PRO A 99 42.75 5.71 42.05
N THR A 100 43.23 5.92 40.81
CA THR A 100 44.69 5.91 40.52
C THR A 100 45.30 7.31 40.33
N GLN A 101 44.71 8.37 40.92
CA GLN A 101 45.17 9.74 40.63
C GLN A 101 45.17 10.71 41.83
N SER A 102 45.51 10.24 43.04
CA SER A 102 45.69 11.14 44.19
C SER A 102 46.96 10.90 45.02
N ALA A 103 48.03 10.36 44.43
CA ALA A 103 49.38 10.46 44.99
C ALA A 103 50.43 10.55 43.88
N SER A 104 51.42 11.41 44.11
CA SER A 104 52.66 11.63 43.35
C SER A 104 52.67 12.78 42.33
N SER A 105 53.58 13.70 42.66
CA SER A 105 54.03 14.91 42.01
C SER A 105 54.81 14.67 40.71
N SER A 106 54.86 15.73 39.91
CA SER A 106 55.98 16.17 39.05
C SER A 106 56.56 15.21 38.01
N HIS A 107 56.44 15.66 36.75
CA HIS A 107 57.14 15.20 35.54
C HIS A 107 56.79 13.79 35.06
N GLU A 108 55.72 13.70 34.24
CA GLU A 108 55.54 12.80 33.07
C GLU A 108 54.03 12.68 32.75
N LYS A 109 53.32 13.80 32.52
CA LYS A 109 51.86 13.80 32.25
C LYS A 109 51.43 14.46 30.94
N GLU A 110 52.37 15.00 30.16
CA GLU A 110 52.04 15.68 28.89
C GLU A 110 51.88 14.73 27.69
N THR A 111 52.28 13.47 27.82
CA THR A 111 52.18 12.44 26.77
C THR A 111 50.93 11.56 26.89
N ILE A 112 50.31 11.49 28.08
CA ILE A 112 49.16 10.61 28.34
C ILE A 112 47.83 11.31 28.05
N GLU A 113 47.67 12.60 28.41
CA GLU A 113 46.45 13.38 28.10
C GLU A 113 46.29 13.67 26.60
N LYS A 114 47.39 13.94 25.89
CA LYS A 114 47.38 14.08 24.41
C LYS A 114 47.02 12.75 23.73
N LYS A 115 47.38 11.61 24.32
CA LYS A 115 47.05 10.26 23.81
C LYS A 115 45.62 9.84 24.14
N GLN A 116 45.10 10.21 25.31
CA GLN A 116 43.68 10.01 25.65
C GLN A 116 42.78 10.91 24.82
N ASN A 117 43.08 12.20 24.66
CA ASN A 117 42.30 13.11 23.82
C ASN A 117 42.34 12.69 22.33
N THR A 118 43.49 12.20 21.83
CA THR A 118 43.54 11.62 20.48
C THR A 118 42.78 10.30 20.38
N LEU A 119 42.82 9.43 21.40
CA LEU A 119 42.03 8.19 21.42
C LEU A 119 40.53 8.49 21.42
N THR A 120 40.04 9.41 22.26
CA THR A 120 38.62 9.78 22.29
C THR A 120 38.20 10.45 20.98
N LYS A 121 39.03 11.36 20.42
CA LYS A 121 38.79 11.95 19.10
C LYS A 121 38.76 10.90 17.99
N ASN A 122 39.66 9.92 18.02
CA ASN A 122 39.69 8.83 17.05
C ASN A 122 38.46 7.93 17.18
N THR A 123 37.99 7.64 18.39
CA THR A 123 36.73 6.93 18.63
C THR A 123 35.53 7.71 18.08
N PHE A 124 35.45 9.02 18.33
CA PHE A 124 34.39 9.86 17.77
C PHE A 124 34.46 9.95 16.24
N ILE A 125 35.66 10.04 15.66
CA ILE A 125 35.85 10.01 14.19
C ILE A 125 35.37 8.68 13.61
N MET A 126 35.66 7.57 14.30
CA MET A 126 35.17 6.25 13.91
C MET A 126 33.64 6.17 13.99
N GLU A 127 33.03 6.68 15.07
CA GLU A 127 31.57 6.75 15.20
C GLU A 127 30.92 7.60 14.10
N ILE A 128 31.45 8.80 13.83
CA ILE A 128 30.97 9.68 12.75
C ILE A 128 31.12 8.97 11.39
N LYS A 129 32.22 8.24 11.17
CA LYS A 129 32.42 7.45 9.96
C LYS A 129 31.40 6.32 9.86
N THR A 130 31.07 5.65 10.96
CA THR A 130 30.03 4.61 10.99
C THR A 130 28.64 5.19 10.74
N MET A 131 28.31 6.36 11.31
CA MET A 131 27.04 7.05 11.07
C MET A 131 26.92 7.51 9.62
N ARG A 132 27.98 8.07 9.03
CA ARG A 132 28.01 8.43 7.61
C ARG A 132 27.79 7.21 6.71
N LYS A 133 28.43 6.08 7.01
CA LYS A 133 28.18 4.82 6.29
C LYS A 133 26.72 4.35 6.42
N LYS A 134 26.14 4.44 7.62
CA LYS A 134 24.73 4.11 7.86
C LYS A 134 23.80 5.04 7.08
N ILE A 135 24.06 6.35 7.07
CA ILE A 135 23.28 7.33 6.29
C ILE A 135 23.36 7.02 4.80
N ALA A 136 24.56 6.75 4.27
CA ALA A 136 24.73 6.37 2.87
C ALA A 136 23.99 5.06 2.54
N HIS A 137 24.05 4.07 3.43
CA HIS A 137 23.31 2.82 3.29
C HIS A 137 21.79 3.03 3.30
N TYR A 138 21.27 3.89 4.18
CA TYR A 138 19.84 4.22 4.19
C TYR A 138 19.42 5.01 2.94
N GLN A 139 20.24 5.95 2.47
CA GLN A 139 20.00 6.67 1.22
C GLN A 139 19.99 5.72 0.02
N GLN A 140 20.89 4.74 0.00
CA GLN A 140 20.91 3.72 -1.04
C GLN A 140 19.68 2.81 -0.96
N ARG A 141 19.27 2.39 0.24
CA ARG A 141 18.06 1.58 0.42
C ARG A 141 16.78 2.33 0.05
N LEU A 142 16.72 3.64 0.30
CA LEU A 142 15.61 4.49 -0.15
C LEU A 142 15.58 4.62 -1.67
N LYS A 143 16.74 4.79 -2.32
CA LYS A 143 16.83 4.76 -3.79
C LYS A 143 16.44 3.41 -4.37
N GLU A 144 16.83 2.32 -3.72
CA GLU A 144 16.49 0.96 -4.13
C GLU A 144 14.98 0.70 -4.00
N ILE A 145 14.34 1.15 -2.91
CA ILE A 145 12.88 1.11 -2.76
C ILE A 145 12.19 1.95 -3.84
N GLN A 146 12.72 3.16 -4.12
CA GLN A 146 12.18 4.04 -5.16
C GLN A 146 12.37 3.49 -6.58
N SER A 147 13.46 2.75 -6.84
CA SER A 147 13.63 2.00 -8.10
C SER A 147 12.75 0.74 -8.14
N ASN A 148 12.50 0.09 -7.01
CA ASN A 148 11.56 -1.04 -6.92
C ASN A 148 10.10 -0.59 -7.14
N GLU A 149 9.77 0.66 -6.78
CA GLU A 149 8.51 1.32 -7.19
C GLU A 149 8.47 1.60 -8.70
N LEU A 150 9.61 1.87 -9.36
CA LEU A 150 9.68 1.99 -10.82
C LEU A 150 9.50 0.64 -11.54
N ASP A 151 9.75 -0.48 -10.86
CA ASP A 151 9.31 -1.83 -11.26
C ASP A 151 7.82 -2.07 -10.95
N SER A 152 7.00 -1.01 -10.90
CA SER A 152 5.54 -1.07 -10.80
C SER A 152 4.92 -2.04 -11.81
N ALA A 153 5.49 -2.17 -13.01
CA ALA A 153 5.06 -3.16 -14.00
C ALA A 153 5.29 -4.61 -13.54
N ALA A 154 6.43 -4.91 -12.91
CA ALA A 154 6.72 -6.25 -12.38
C ALA A 154 5.86 -6.55 -11.14
N ASN A 155 5.65 -5.57 -10.26
CA ASN A 155 4.74 -5.71 -9.13
C ASN A 155 3.28 -5.87 -9.58
N GLN A 156 2.84 -5.16 -10.61
CA GLN A 156 1.52 -5.32 -11.21
C GLN A 156 1.35 -6.71 -11.80
N GLN A 157 2.35 -7.21 -12.53
CA GLN A 157 2.37 -8.59 -13.03
C GLN A 157 2.31 -9.63 -11.90
N LEU A 158 3.02 -9.41 -10.80
CA LEU A 158 2.94 -10.29 -9.62
C LEU A 158 1.56 -10.23 -8.96
N ILE A 159 0.95 -9.06 -8.83
CA ILE A 159 -0.41 -8.90 -8.28
C ILE A 159 -1.43 -9.59 -9.19
N ASP A 160 -1.31 -9.43 -10.50
CA ASP A 160 -2.21 -10.08 -11.46
C ASP A 160 -2.04 -11.60 -11.42
N LYS A 161 -0.81 -12.10 -11.29
CA LYS A 161 -0.54 -13.53 -11.08
C LYS A 161 -1.15 -14.04 -9.77
N LEU A 162 -0.98 -13.31 -8.67
CA LEU A 162 -1.56 -13.67 -7.36
C LEU A 162 -3.10 -13.66 -7.40
N ARG A 163 -3.70 -12.72 -8.13
CA ARG A 163 -5.15 -12.69 -8.35
C ARG A 163 -5.62 -13.92 -9.09
N GLU A 164 -4.90 -14.33 -10.13
CA GLU A 164 -5.26 -15.53 -10.90
C GLU A 164 -5.09 -16.82 -10.07
N GLU A 165 -4.01 -16.94 -9.29
CA GLU A 165 -3.81 -18.06 -8.36
C GLU A 165 -4.91 -18.12 -7.27
N THR A 166 -5.30 -16.95 -6.73
CA THR A 166 -6.37 -16.87 -5.74
C THR A 166 -7.73 -17.25 -6.33
N LYS A 167 -8.00 -16.79 -7.57
CA LYS A 167 -9.21 -17.16 -8.32
C LYS A 167 -9.26 -18.67 -8.58
N GLU A 168 -8.15 -19.27 -8.97
CA GLU A 168 -8.07 -20.72 -9.22
C GLU A 168 -8.27 -21.55 -7.93
N LEU A 169 -7.67 -21.12 -6.81
CA LEU A 169 -7.87 -21.75 -5.50
C LEU A 169 -9.31 -21.61 -5.01
N ALA A 170 -9.87 -20.41 -5.07
CA ALA A 170 -11.26 -20.15 -4.69
C ALA A 170 -12.23 -20.98 -5.56
N ALA A 171 -11.96 -21.08 -6.87
CA ALA A 171 -12.77 -21.87 -7.77
C ALA A 171 -12.72 -23.36 -7.44
N THR A 172 -11.52 -23.87 -7.12
CA THR A 172 -11.31 -25.27 -6.74
C THR A 172 -12.04 -25.60 -5.44
N LEU A 173 -11.91 -24.76 -4.42
CA LEU A 173 -12.59 -24.93 -3.14
C LEU A 173 -14.12 -24.85 -3.30
N ALA A 174 -14.63 -23.85 -4.02
CA ALA A 174 -16.06 -23.68 -4.26
C ALA A 174 -16.63 -24.86 -5.07
N ALA A 175 -15.89 -25.36 -6.06
CA ALA A 175 -16.28 -26.56 -6.81
C ALA A 175 -16.35 -27.80 -5.90
N GLN A 176 -15.37 -27.98 -5.01
CA GLN A 176 -15.35 -29.11 -4.07
C GLN A 176 -16.53 -29.03 -3.09
N ILE A 177 -16.84 -27.85 -2.57
CA ILE A 177 -18.00 -27.62 -1.69
C ILE A 177 -19.30 -27.91 -2.44
N ALA A 178 -19.45 -27.40 -3.67
CA ALA A 178 -20.64 -27.63 -4.49
C ALA A 178 -20.86 -29.12 -4.80
N LEU A 179 -19.78 -29.87 -5.05
CA LEU A 179 -19.85 -31.32 -5.25
C LEU A 179 -20.24 -32.07 -3.97
N GLN A 180 -19.73 -31.64 -2.82
CA GLN A 180 -20.05 -32.23 -1.53
C GLN A 180 -21.49 -31.94 -1.09
N GLU A 181 -21.99 -30.73 -1.38
CA GLU A 181 -23.36 -30.30 -1.10
C GLU A 181 -24.38 -30.83 -2.12
N GLY A 182 -23.93 -31.36 -3.26
CA GLY A 182 -24.77 -31.96 -4.30
C GLY A 182 -25.60 -30.95 -5.08
N GLU A 183 -26.68 -31.42 -5.73
CA GLU A 183 -27.50 -30.60 -6.63
C GLU A 183 -28.20 -29.41 -5.92
N THR A 184 -28.34 -29.49 -4.59
CA THR A 184 -28.98 -28.45 -3.76
C THR A 184 -28.03 -27.32 -3.31
N SER A 185 -26.76 -27.34 -3.73
CA SER A 185 -25.80 -26.30 -3.33
C SER A 185 -26.22 -24.91 -3.84
N PRO A 186 -26.25 -23.87 -2.98
CA PRO A 186 -26.43 -22.48 -3.40
C PRO A 186 -25.41 -22.04 -4.45
N ILE A 187 -24.19 -22.61 -4.42
CA ILE A 187 -23.12 -22.33 -5.38
C ILE A 187 -23.58 -22.67 -6.80
N ASN A 188 -24.29 -23.79 -6.99
CA ASN A 188 -24.80 -24.18 -8.31
C ASN A 188 -25.83 -23.20 -8.87
N THR A 189 -26.65 -22.58 -8.01
CA THR A 189 -27.60 -21.55 -8.45
C THR A 189 -26.90 -20.23 -8.77
N LEU A 190 -25.91 -19.83 -7.97
CA LEU A 190 -25.15 -18.59 -8.14
C LEU A 190 -24.33 -18.62 -9.43
N ILE A 191 -23.67 -19.75 -9.73
CA ILE A 191 -22.90 -19.87 -10.97
C ILE A 191 -23.77 -19.91 -12.22
N GLN A 192 -25.05 -20.27 -12.17
CA GLN A 192 -25.92 -20.24 -13.36
C GLN A 192 -26.30 -18.82 -13.79
N ASN A 193 -26.28 -17.86 -12.86
CA ASN A 193 -26.69 -16.48 -13.11
C ASN A 193 -25.55 -15.58 -13.64
N SER A 194 -24.30 -16.02 -13.56
CA SER A 194 -23.14 -15.25 -14.07
C SER A 194 -22.95 -15.48 -15.58
N LYS A 195 -22.93 -14.38 -16.36
CA LYS A 195 -22.83 -14.40 -17.84
C LYS A 195 -21.42 -14.10 -18.36
N ASP A 196 -20.46 -13.83 -17.49
CA ASP A 196 -19.10 -13.44 -17.88
C ASP A 196 -18.17 -14.67 -17.96
N ASP A 197 -17.54 -14.86 -19.11
CA ASP A 197 -16.66 -16.00 -19.39
C ASP A 197 -15.33 -15.95 -18.61
N ASN A 198 -14.91 -14.77 -18.15
CA ASN A 198 -13.66 -14.58 -17.40
C ASN A 198 -13.84 -14.47 -15.88
N ASP A 199 -15.06 -14.62 -15.38
CA ASP A 199 -15.38 -14.52 -13.95
C ASP A 199 -15.09 -15.82 -13.18
N LEU A 200 -14.99 -15.73 -11.85
CA LEU A 200 -14.79 -16.86 -10.94
C LEU A 200 -15.84 -17.95 -11.14
N ALA A 201 -17.10 -17.56 -11.40
CA ALA A 201 -18.20 -18.49 -11.66
C ALA A 201 -17.92 -19.40 -12.87
N SER A 202 -17.25 -18.89 -13.91
CA SER A 202 -16.85 -19.67 -15.08
C SER A 202 -15.81 -20.73 -14.75
N CYS A 203 -14.78 -20.36 -13.97
CA CYS A 203 -13.79 -21.31 -13.46
C CYS A 203 -14.45 -22.41 -12.59
N ILE A 204 -15.39 -22.05 -11.72
CA ILE A 204 -16.11 -23.01 -10.88
C ILE A 204 -16.89 -24.00 -11.76
N ARG A 205 -17.64 -23.52 -12.75
CA ARG A 205 -18.38 -24.38 -13.71
C ARG A 205 -17.45 -25.34 -14.44
N GLN A 206 -16.31 -24.86 -14.92
CA GLN A 206 -15.33 -25.67 -15.64
C GLN A 206 -14.74 -26.76 -14.72
N LYS A 207 -14.41 -26.45 -13.47
CA LYS A 207 -13.90 -27.42 -12.48
C LYS A 207 -14.93 -28.49 -12.14
N ILE A 208 -16.19 -28.10 -11.89
CA ILE A 208 -17.29 -29.03 -11.63
C ILE A 208 -17.50 -29.95 -12.85
N ALA A 209 -17.56 -29.40 -14.06
CA ALA A 209 -17.72 -30.17 -15.30
C ALA A 209 -16.56 -31.17 -15.53
N ASN A 210 -15.31 -30.75 -15.27
CA ASN A 210 -14.15 -31.61 -15.40
C ASN A 210 -14.15 -32.76 -14.37
N SER A 211 -14.55 -32.49 -13.12
CA SER A 211 -14.66 -33.52 -12.08
C SER A 211 -15.72 -34.58 -12.40
N LYS A 212 -16.85 -34.17 -13.00
CA LYS A 212 -17.91 -35.08 -13.45
C LYS A 212 -17.45 -35.99 -14.59
N LYS A 213 -16.56 -35.50 -15.46
CA LYS A 213 -15.92 -36.31 -16.52
C LYS A 213 -14.87 -37.29 -16.00
N THR A 214 -14.21 -36.99 -14.88
CA THR A 214 -13.18 -37.87 -14.29
C THR A 214 -13.75 -38.97 -13.41
N THR A 215 -15.05 -38.98 -13.16
CA THR A 215 -15.74 -40.04 -12.42
C THR A 215 -16.55 -40.90 -13.40
N PRO A 216 -15.94 -41.88 -14.11
CA PRO A 216 -16.71 -42.81 -14.90
C PRO A 216 -17.49 -43.73 -13.96
N SER A 217 -18.79 -43.83 -14.25
CA SER A 217 -19.75 -44.78 -13.67
C SER A 217 -19.09 -46.11 -13.32
N ARG A 218 -19.19 -46.51 -12.05
CA ARG A 218 -19.04 -47.90 -11.63
C ARG A 218 -20.41 -48.48 -11.34
#